data_AF-A0A968MZB2-F1
#
_entry.id   AF-A0A968MZB2-F1
#
_cell.length_a   1.000
_cell.length_b   1.000
_cell.length_c   1.000
_cell.angle_alpha   90.00
_cell.angle_beta   90.00
_cell.angle_gamma   90.00
#
_symmetry.space_group_name_H-M   'P 1'
#
loop_
_entity.id
_entity.type
_entity.pdbx_description
1 polymer ?
#
loop_
_entity_poly.entity_id
_entity_poly.type
_entity_poly.pdbx_seq_one_letter_code
_entity_poly.pdbx_strand_id
1 'polypeptide(L)'
;MKNTFKNIIFGALCFGMLSVNSCDEGEFLKELPLDFYSPENSYVTYENYQGAVTDLYARVRGIHFNFNETNNFVHYLGTDIAQNARGDNNRLGNYADWFRPEQDLFSYHWNEWYKIITNANTILSRLDGSKMTDAQKAEVAAEAKFFRGFAYRYLGTFLV
;
A
#
# COMPACT_ATOMS: atom_id res chain seq x y z
N MET A 1 -59.81 4.63 -46.78
CA MET A 1 -59.17 5.67 -45.93
C MET A 1 -59.13 5.36 -44.43
N LYS A 2 -60.20 4.84 -43.81
CA LYS A 2 -60.18 4.51 -42.36
C LYS A 2 -59.17 3.41 -41.97
N ASN A 3 -58.99 2.38 -42.81
CA ASN A 3 -58.07 1.27 -42.52
C ASN A 3 -56.58 1.65 -42.71
N THR A 4 -56.28 2.54 -43.66
CA THR A 4 -54.93 3.07 -43.86
C THR A 4 -54.47 3.93 -42.68
N PHE A 5 -55.37 4.75 -42.10
CA PHE A 5 -55.07 5.54 -40.92
C PHE A 5 -54.84 4.68 -39.67
N LYS A 6 -55.59 3.58 -39.51
CA LYS A 6 -55.39 2.59 -38.43
C LYS A 6 -54.04 1.88 -38.52
N ASN A 7 -53.60 1.52 -39.72
CA ASN A 7 -52.31 0.88 -39.94
C ASN A 7 -51.11 1.82 -39.69
N ILE A 8 -51.28 3.12 -39.98
CA ILE A 8 -50.27 4.15 -39.67
C ILE A 8 -50.16 4.34 -38.15
N ILE A 9 -51.28 4.41 -37.44
CA ILE A 9 -51.30 4.51 -35.97
C ILE A 9 -50.67 3.27 -35.33
N PHE A 10 -50.98 2.07 -35.84
CA PHE A 10 -50.39 0.82 -35.34
C PHE A 10 -48.88 0.76 -35.61
N GLY A 11 -48.43 1.20 -36.79
CA GLY A 11 -46.99 1.31 -37.11
C GLY A 11 -46.25 2.31 -36.23
N ALA A 12 -46.85 3.47 -35.96
CA ALA A 12 -46.29 4.48 -35.05
C ALA A 12 -46.21 3.97 -33.60
N LEU A 13 -47.21 3.18 -33.15
CA LEU A 13 -47.22 2.57 -31.82
C LEU A 13 -46.10 1.53 -31.67
N CYS A 14 -45.89 0.68 -32.69
CA CYS A 14 -44.79 -0.29 -32.70
C CYS A 14 -43.41 0.37 -32.76
N PHE A 15 -43.26 1.48 -33.49
CA PHE A 15 -42.00 2.24 -33.53
C PHE A 15 -41.71 2.95 -32.19
N GLY A 16 -42.75 3.41 -31.49
CA GLY A 16 -42.65 3.97 -30.14
C GLY A 16 -42.22 2.93 -29.07
N MET A 17 -42.65 1.68 -29.21
CA MET A 17 -42.23 0.60 -28.28
C MET A 17 -40.77 0.17 -28.47
N LEU A 18 -40.21 0.34 -29.67
CA LEU A 18 -38.80 0.04 -29.96
C LEU A 18 -37.84 1.12 -29.43
N SER A 19 -38.32 2.33 -29.19
CA SER A 19 -37.50 3.48 -28.78
C SER A 19 -37.36 3.63 -27.25
N VAL A 20 -38.04 2.80 -26.45
CA VAL A 20 -37.96 2.81 -24.97
C VAL A 20 -37.06 1.73 -24.38
N ASN A 21 -36.43 0.89 -25.21
CA ASN A 21 -35.44 -0.11 -24.78
C ASN A 21 -34.01 0.42 -24.99
N SER A 22 -33.67 1.59 -24.45
CA SER A 22 -32.25 1.97 -24.37
C SER A 22 -31.65 1.21 -23.19
N CYS A 23 -30.59 0.44 -23.43
CA CYS A 23 -29.81 -0.13 -22.34
C CYS A 23 -29.31 1.00 -21.44
N ASP A 24 -29.27 0.79 -20.13
CA ASP A 24 -28.59 1.71 -19.21
C ASP A 24 -27.08 1.58 -19.46
N GLU A 25 -26.58 2.34 -20.44
CA GLU A 25 -25.16 2.41 -20.77
C GLU A 25 -24.33 2.84 -19.54
N GLY A 26 -24.93 3.58 -18.59
CA GLY A 26 -24.27 4.02 -17.38
C GLY A 26 -24.03 2.89 -16.38
N GLU A 27 -24.90 1.89 -16.30
CA GLU A 27 -24.67 0.69 -15.49
C GLU A 27 -23.75 -0.31 -16.21
N PHE A 28 -23.89 -0.44 -17.54
CA PHE A 28 -23.05 -1.30 -18.37
C PHE A 28 -21.57 -0.86 -18.38
N LEU A 29 -21.30 0.46 -18.34
CA LEU A 29 -19.94 1.02 -18.35
C LEU A 29 -19.29 1.14 -16.97
N LYS A 30 -19.91 0.62 -15.90
CA LYS A 30 -19.27 0.57 -14.58
C LYS A 30 -18.27 -0.57 -14.52
N GLU A 31 -16.99 -0.24 -14.70
CA GLU A 31 -15.89 -1.17 -14.43
C GLU A 31 -15.72 -1.31 -12.91
N LEU A 32 -16.17 -2.45 -12.37
CA LEU A 32 -15.87 -2.85 -10.99
C LEU A 32 -14.61 -3.73 -11.00
N PRO A 33 -13.50 -3.30 -10.39
CA PRO A 33 -12.32 -4.12 -10.26
C PRO A 33 -12.59 -5.24 -9.25
N LEU A 34 -12.69 -6.48 -9.75
CA LEU A 34 -12.99 -7.67 -8.94
C LEU A 34 -11.74 -8.51 -8.65
N ASP A 35 -10.73 -8.42 -9.51
CA ASP A 35 -9.52 -9.26 -9.51
C ASP A 35 -8.27 -8.52 -9.04
N PHE A 36 -8.32 -7.20 -8.89
CA PHE A 36 -7.23 -6.41 -8.32
C PHE A 36 -7.71 -5.39 -7.29
N TYR A 37 -6.80 -5.05 -6.38
CA TYR A 37 -7.00 -4.02 -5.38
C TYR A 37 -6.97 -2.62 -6.02
N SER A 38 -8.12 -1.96 -6.04
CA SER A 38 -8.29 -0.56 -6.44
C SER A 38 -8.51 0.34 -5.22
N PRO A 39 -8.35 1.67 -5.34
CA PRO A 39 -8.64 2.59 -4.24
C PRO A 39 -10.06 2.48 -3.67
N GLU A 40 -11.02 1.99 -4.45
CA GLU A 40 -12.44 1.86 -4.10
C GLU A 40 -12.75 0.55 -3.36
N ASN A 41 -12.02 -0.54 -3.65
CA ASN A 41 -12.22 -1.84 -3.00
C ASN A 41 -11.16 -2.16 -1.92
N SER A 42 -10.08 -1.39 -1.87
CA SER A 42 -9.04 -1.49 -0.84
C SER A 42 -9.42 -0.66 0.38
N TYR A 43 -9.10 -1.14 1.59
CA TYR A 43 -9.34 -0.41 2.84
C TYR A 43 -10.82 -0.19 3.21
N VAL A 44 -11.67 -1.19 2.97
CA VAL A 44 -13.10 -1.14 3.29
C VAL A 44 -13.42 -1.86 4.60
N THR A 45 -12.99 -3.12 4.72
CA THR A 45 -13.30 -4.00 5.86
C THR A 45 -12.14 -4.07 6.84
N TYR A 46 -12.42 -4.51 8.08
CA TYR A 46 -11.38 -4.74 9.09
C TYR A 46 -10.27 -5.68 8.60
N GLU A 47 -10.62 -6.71 7.83
CA GLU A 47 -9.67 -7.65 7.24
C GLU A 47 -8.71 -7.00 6.25
N ASN A 48 -9.18 -6.04 5.43
CA ASN A 48 -8.30 -5.29 4.54
C ASN A 48 -7.24 -4.49 5.34
N TYR A 49 -7.65 -3.88 6.47
CA TYR A 49 -6.73 -3.15 7.34
C TYR A 49 -5.78 -4.07 8.09
N GLN A 50 -6.25 -5.22 8.56
CA GLN A 50 -5.40 -6.24 9.17
C GLN A 50 -4.33 -6.75 8.19
N GLY A 51 -4.68 -6.97 6.93
CA GLY A 51 -3.72 -7.29 5.88
C GLY A 51 -2.68 -6.17 5.66
N ALA A 52 -3.13 -4.92 5.61
CA ALA A 52 -2.24 -3.76 5.46
C ALA A 52 -1.30 -3.57 6.66
N VAL A 53 -1.79 -3.75 7.88
CA VAL A 53 -0.96 -3.72 9.10
C VAL A 53 0.02 -4.90 9.11
N THR A 54 -0.41 -6.09 8.72
CA THR A 54 0.45 -7.28 8.59
C THR A 54 1.60 -7.04 7.62
N ASP A 55 1.39 -6.31 6.51
CA ASP A 55 2.46 -5.89 5.59
C ASP A 55 3.51 -5.01 6.30
N LEU A 56 3.12 -4.13 7.24
CA LEU A 56 4.09 -3.36 8.03
C LEU A 56 4.99 -4.27 8.88
N TYR A 57 4.41 -5.26 9.57
CA TYR A 57 5.18 -6.28 10.30
C TYR A 57 6.12 -7.05 9.37
N ALA A 58 5.60 -7.49 8.21
CA ALA A 58 6.37 -8.24 7.23
C ALA A 58 7.57 -7.44 6.70
N ARG A 59 7.40 -6.13 6.47
CA ARG A 59 8.48 -5.23 6.06
C ARG A 59 9.54 -5.06 7.12
N VAL A 60 9.15 -4.80 8.37
CA VAL A 60 10.12 -4.70 9.49
C VAL A 60 10.90 -6.00 9.64
N ARG A 61 10.21 -7.15 9.55
CA ARG A 61 10.88 -8.45 9.54
C ARG A 61 11.83 -8.59 8.34
N GLY A 62 11.40 -8.12 7.17
CA GLY A 62 12.19 -8.10 5.94
C GLY A 62 13.53 -7.39 6.12
N ILE A 63 13.48 -6.18 6.66
CA ILE A 63 14.65 -5.30 6.88
C ILE A 63 15.67 -5.93 7.83
N HIS A 64 15.20 -6.59 8.90
CA HIS A 64 16.07 -7.08 9.96
C HIS A 64 16.47 -8.55 9.85
N PHE A 65 15.73 -9.38 9.11
CA PHE A 65 15.90 -10.85 9.21
C PHE A 65 15.89 -11.62 7.88
N ASN A 66 15.51 -11.02 6.75
CA ASN A 66 15.31 -11.79 5.51
C ASN A 66 16.28 -11.47 4.37
N PHE A 67 17.23 -10.54 4.53
CA PHE A 67 18.10 -10.13 3.42
C PHE A 67 19.46 -10.83 3.44
N ASN A 68 20.43 -10.28 4.17
CA ASN A 68 21.73 -10.88 4.39
C ASN A 68 22.33 -10.37 5.71
N GLU A 69 23.41 -11.01 6.16
CA GLU A 69 24.11 -10.66 7.41
C GLU A 69 24.46 -9.17 7.52
N THR A 70 24.77 -8.49 6.41
CA THR A 70 25.18 -7.07 6.47
C THR A 70 23.99 -6.14 6.65
N ASN A 71 22.90 -6.37 5.91
CA ASN A 71 21.69 -5.55 5.97
C ASN A 71 20.94 -5.75 7.29
N ASN A 72 20.81 -7.01 7.72
CA ASN A 72 20.12 -7.36 8.95
C ASN A 72 20.73 -6.68 10.18
N PHE A 73 22.06 -6.52 10.19
CA PHE A 73 22.82 -5.96 11.31
C PHE A 73 23.34 -4.54 11.07
N VAL A 74 22.91 -3.83 10.02
CA VAL A 74 23.46 -2.50 9.69
C VAL A 74 23.43 -1.51 10.86
N HIS A 75 22.40 -1.60 11.70
CA HIS A 75 22.22 -0.73 12.87
C HIS A 75 23.09 -1.11 14.08
N TYR A 76 23.77 -2.25 13.99
CA TYR A 76 24.67 -2.78 15.03
C TYR A 76 26.12 -2.90 14.52
N LEU A 77 26.34 -2.86 13.20
CA LEU A 77 27.66 -2.97 12.60
C LEU A 77 28.53 -1.75 12.93
N GLY A 78 29.81 -2.01 13.23
CA GLY A 78 30.75 -0.97 13.66
C GLY A 78 30.67 -0.66 15.15
N THR A 79 29.97 -1.50 15.93
CA THR A 79 29.93 -1.44 17.40
C THR A 79 30.60 -2.66 18.02
N ASP A 80 30.67 -2.74 19.35
CA ASP A 80 31.10 -3.92 20.09
C ASP A 80 30.13 -5.11 19.96
N ILE A 81 28.90 -4.88 19.48
CA ILE A 81 27.89 -5.92 19.24
C ILE A 81 28.16 -6.68 17.94
N ALA A 82 28.55 -5.97 16.87
CA ALA A 82 28.78 -6.56 15.57
C ALA A 82 29.86 -5.80 14.79
N GLN A 83 30.83 -6.54 14.26
CA GLN A 83 31.91 -6.02 13.44
C GLN A 83 32.24 -6.98 12.29
N ASN A 84 32.89 -6.47 11.24
CA ASN A 84 33.38 -7.33 10.18
C ASN A 84 34.53 -8.21 10.69
N ALA A 85 34.32 -9.54 10.69
CA ALA A 85 35.28 -10.51 11.20
C ALA A 85 36.48 -10.78 10.27
N ARG A 86 36.44 -10.33 9.01
CA ARG A 86 37.49 -10.59 8.00
C ARG A 86 38.63 -9.57 8.03
N GLY A 87 38.45 -8.44 8.72
CA GLY A 87 39.46 -7.38 8.80
C GLY A 87 39.75 -6.67 7.48
N ASP A 88 38.89 -6.87 6.47
CA ASP A 88 38.89 -6.08 5.24
C ASP A 88 38.04 -4.82 5.39
N ASN A 89 38.16 -3.90 4.43
CA ASN A 89 37.42 -2.65 4.42
C ASN A 89 35.96 -2.80 3.91
N ASN A 90 35.35 -3.98 4.03
CA ASN A 90 33.97 -4.20 3.61
C ASN A 90 33.03 -4.15 4.82
N ARG A 91 31.71 -4.06 4.61
CA ARG A 91 30.68 -4.21 5.67
C ARG A 91 30.96 -3.35 6.92
N LEU A 92 31.31 -2.07 6.70
CA LEU A 92 31.67 -1.12 7.76
C LEU A 92 32.96 -1.49 8.54
N GLY A 93 33.87 -2.26 7.93
CA GLY A 93 35.15 -2.67 8.52
C GLY A 93 36.12 -1.51 8.80
N ASN A 94 36.21 -0.54 7.89
CA ASN A 94 36.73 0.79 8.20
C ASN A 94 35.67 1.83 7.84
N TYR A 95 35.13 2.47 8.88
CA TYR A 95 34.02 3.41 8.77
C TYR A 95 34.39 4.62 7.92
N ALA A 96 35.59 5.19 8.10
CA ALA A 96 36.02 6.40 7.38
C ALA A 96 36.08 6.18 5.86
N ASP A 97 36.40 4.95 5.45
CA ASP A 97 36.53 4.62 4.04
C ASP A 97 35.25 4.04 3.44
N TRP A 98 34.50 3.22 4.16
CA TRP A 98 33.35 2.51 3.61
C TRP A 98 32.04 3.27 3.78
N PHE A 99 31.88 4.05 4.87
CA PHE A 99 30.65 4.80 5.17
C PHE A 99 30.52 6.01 4.23
N ARG A 100 29.97 5.76 3.05
CA ARG A 100 29.77 6.77 2.00
C ARG A 100 28.35 6.74 1.46
N PRO A 101 27.81 7.87 0.97
CA PRO A 101 26.46 7.93 0.42
C PRO A 101 26.23 7.00 -0.78
N GLU A 102 27.28 6.64 -1.51
CA GLU A 102 27.19 5.77 -2.69
C GLU A 102 26.99 4.28 -2.35
N GLN A 103 27.05 3.89 -1.07
CA GLN A 103 26.83 2.50 -0.69
C GLN A 103 25.35 2.11 -0.84
N ASP A 104 25.09 1.07 -1.61
CA ASP A 104 23.75 0.49 -1.81
C ASP A 104 23.05 0.13 -0.51
N LEU A 105 23.82 -0.24 0.53
CA LEU A 105 23.30 -0.56 1.86
C LEU A 105 22.44 0.58 2.43
N PHE A 106 22.93 1.81 2.41
CA PHE A 106 22.18 2.93 2.98
C PHE A 106 20.97 3.30 2.14
N SER A 107 21.11 3.28 0.80
CA SER A 107 20.02 3.53 -0.12
C SER A 107 18.89 2.50 0.03
N TYR A 108 19.24 1.21 0.22
CA TYR A 108 18.27 0.16 0.50
C TYR A 108 17.49 0.43 1.78
N HIS A 109 18.18 0.63 2.91
CA HIS A 109 17.50 0.85 4.19
C HIS A 109 16.68 2.14 4.19
N TRP A 110 17.19 3.22 3.60
CA TRP A 110 16.43 4.46 3.39
C TRP A 110 15.09 4.16 2.70
N ASN A 111 15.13 3.48 1.56
CA ASN A 111 13.94 3.17 0.79
C ASN A 111 12.97 2.25 1.55
N GLU A 112 13.44 1.21 2.22
CA GLU A 112 12.58 0.29 2.96
C GLU A 112 11.89 0.96 4.16
N TRP A 113 12.59 1.81 4.90
CA TRP A 113 11.99 2.55 6.01
C TRP A 113 10.97 3.59 5.53
N TYR A 114 11.23 4.29 4.43
CA TYR A 114 10.26 5.21 3.83
C TYR A 114 9.02 4.51 3.27
N LYS A 115 9.16 3.26 2.77
CA LYS A 115 8.00 2.43 2.38
C LYS A 115 7.09 2.13 3.57
N ILE A 116 7.64 1.80 4.74
CA ILE A 116 6.85 1.62 5.97
C ILE A 116 6.10 2.90 6.33
N ILE A 117 6.76 4.06 6.28
CA ILE A 117 6.12 5.36 6.55
C ILE A 117 4.96 5.62 5.57
N THR A 118 5.18 5.36 4.29
CA THR A 118 4.19 5.59 3.23
C THR A 118 2.98 4.67 3.40
N ASN A 119 3.20 3.40 3.70
CA ASN A 119 2.12 2.43 3.92
C ASN A 119 1.33 2.77 5.20
N ALA A 120 2.02 3.11 6.30
CA ALA A 120 1.37 3.56 7.52
C ALA A 120 0.55 4.84 7.32
N ASN A 121 1.06 5.81 6.55
CA ASN A 121 0.30 7.01 6.18
C ASN A 121 -0.93 6.68 5.36
N THR A 122 -0.82 5.74 4.42
CA THR A 122 -1.94 5.27 3.61
C THR A 122 -3.03 4.65 4.51
N ILE A 123 -2.66 3.73 5.39
CA ILE A 123 -3.58 3.12 6.38
C ILE A 123 -4.32 4.21 7.15
N LEU A 124 -3.58 5.16 7.74
CA LEU A 124 -4.15 6.23 8.57
C LEU A 124 -5.08 7.14 7.78
N SER A 125 -4.72 7.48 6.54
CA SER A 125 -5.52 8.37 5.69
C SER A 125 -6.86 7.78 5.25
N ARG A 126 -7.00 6.45 5.28
CA ARG A 126 -8.19 5.74 4.80
C ARG A 126 -9.19 5.39 5.90
N LEU A 127 -8.78 5.48 7.17
CA LEU A 127 -9.59 5.04 8.33
C LEU A 127 -11.01 5.62 8.37
N ASP A 128 -11.17 6.90 8.02
CA ASP A 128 -12.45 7.59 8.09
C ASP A 128 -13.49 6.97 7.14
N GLY A 129 -13.06 6.50 5.97
CA GLY A 129 -13.92 5.87 4.96
C GLY A 129 -14.20 4.38 5.18
N SER A 130 -13.64 3.78 6.25
CA SER A 130 -13.81 2.35 6.52
C SER A 130 -15.15 2.00 7.16
N LYS A 131 -15.60 0.76 6.97
CA LYS A 131 -16.78 0.17 7.63
C LYS A 131 -16.46 -0.46 9.00
N MET A 132 -15.36 -0.03 9.63
CA MET A 132 -14.89 -0.55 10.92
C MET A 132 -15.58 0.15 12.10
N THR A 133 -15.65 -0.53 13.24
CA THR A 133 -16.07 0.10 14.51
C THR A 133 -15.01 1.09 14.99
N ASP A 134 -15.38 2.01 15.87
CA ASP A 134 -14.42 2.97 16.44
C ASP A 134 -13.29 2.27 17.20
N ALA A 135 -13.58 1.15 17.87
CA ALA A 135 -12.57 0.34 18.54
C ALA A 135 -11.56 -0.26 17.54
N GLN A 136 -12.05 -0.83 16.43
CA GLN A 136 -11.18 -1.35 15.36
C GLN A 136 -10.35 -0.26 14.70
N LYS A 137 -10.95 0.92 14.44
CA LYS A 137 -10.23 2.08 13.92
C LYS A 137 -9.11 2.50 14.86
N ALA A 138 -9.38 2.54 16.17
CA ALA A 138 -8.40 2.91 17.18
C ALA A 138 -7.24 1.92 17.26
N GLU A 139 -7.52 0.61 17.20
CA GLU A 139 -6.52 -0.47 17.17
C GLU A 139 -5.59 -0.32 15.96
N VAL A 140 -6.16 -0.31 14.75
CA VAL A 140 -5.41 -0.16 13.50
C VAL A 140 -4.60 1.15 13.48
N ALA A 141 -5.20 2.25 13.95
CA ALA A 141 -4.50 3.53 14.02
C ALA A 141 -3.31 3.50 14.97
N ALA A 142 -3.42 2.81 16.10
CA ALA A 142 -2.34 2.68 17.07
C ALA A 142 -1.17 1.90 16.46
N GLU A 143 -1.43 0.76 15.83
CA GLU A 143 -0.40 -0.06 15.17
C GLU A 143 0.29 0.70 14.04
N ALA A 144 -0.48 1.32 13.14
CA ALA A 144 0.09 2.10 12.03
C ALA A 144 0.94 3.27 12.54
N LYS A 145 0.51 3.99 13.59
CA LYS A 145 1.30 5.06 14.22
C LYS A 145 2.57 4.53 14.86
N PHE A 146 2.51 3.38 15.52
CA PHE A 146 3.69 2.72 16.09
C PHE A 146 4.72 2.43 15.02
N PHE A 147 4.35 1.75 13.93
CA PHE A 147 5.28 1.44 12.84
C PHE A 147 5.84 2.68 12.15
N ARG A 148 5.01 3.71 11.98
CA ARG A 148 5.47 4.99 11.43
C ARG A 148 6.53 5.64 12.32
N GLY A 149 6.28 5.70 13.63
CA GLY A 149 7.24 6.22 14.61
C GLY A 149 8.52 5.38 14.69
N PHE A 150 8.38 4.05 14.63
CA PHE A 150 9.49 3.11 14.59
C PHE A 150 10.38 3.34 13.37
N ALA A 151 9.80 3.49 12.18
CA ALA A 151 10.55 3.79 10.96
C ALA A 151 11.27 5.15 11.04
N TYR A 152 10.63 6.20 11.57
CA TYR A 152 11.29 7.49 11.80
C TYR A 152 12.51 7.37 12.72
N ARG A 153 12.41 6.57 13.79
CA ARG A 153 13.54 6.32 14.69
C ARG A 153 14.73 5.74 13.92
N TYR A 154 14.51 4.71 13.10
CA TYR A 154 15.60 4.07 12.36
C TYR A 154 16.21 4.96 11.29
N LEU A 155 15.41 5.76 10.57
CA LEU A 155 15.91 6.77 9.65
C LEU A 155 16.77 7.83 10.35
N GLY A 156 16.37 8.27 11.55
CA GLY A 156 17.15 9.22 12.34
C GLY A 156 18.56 8.73 12.67
N THR A 157 18.75 7.42 12.81
CA THR A 157 20.06 6.80 13.07
C THR A 157 21.04 6.86 11.89
N PHE A 158 20.56 7.01 10.65
CA PHE A 158 21.41 7.09 9.45
C PHE A 158 21.85 8.52 9.09
N LEU A 159 21.30 9.54 9.75
CA LEU A 159 21.47 10.95 9.41
C LEU A 159 22.52 11.68 10.27
N VAL A 160 23.38 10.93 10.98
CA VAL A 160 24.46 11.44 11.84
C VAL A 160 25.78 10.90 11.33
#